data_AF-A0A6G2HCS0-F1
#
_entry.id   AF-A0A6G2HCS0-F1
#
_cell.length_a   1.000
_cell.length_b   1.000
_cell.length_c   1.000
_cell.angle_alpha   90.00
_cell.angle_beta   90.00
_cell.angle_gamma   90.00
#
_symmetry.space_group_name_H-M   'P 1'
#
loop_
_entity.id
_entity.type
_entity.pdbx_description
1 polymer ?
#
loop_
_entity_poly.entity_id
_entity_poly.type
_entity_poly.pdbx_seq_one_letter_code
_entity_poly.pdbx_strand_id
1 'polypeptide(L)'
;MAVRDRAALPVVGAVCVGLLAVGLSTPEAAAVPNGAPLLRGLLVACGVLLFGVAAVYRRARHAEQAAGHAVAGVGLLVAAAVGTGAGVWVGVALAGSGAALLLRDALRRDGSGRPSA
;
A
#
# COMPACT_ATOMS: atom_id res chain seq x y z
N MET A 1 -11.50 -6.66 23.14
CA MET A 1 -11.47 -5.58 22.13
C MET A 1 -10.69 -5.91 20.84
N ALA A 2 -9.93 -7.02 20.75
CA ALA A 2 -9.03 -7.34 19.63
C ALA A 2 -9.68 -7.83 18.30
N VAL A 3 -11.00 -7.95 18.22
CA VAL A 3 -11.70 -8.54 17.04
C VAL A 3 -12.08 -7.48 16.00
N ARG A 4 -12.24 -6.21 16.40
CA ARG A 4 -12.68 -5.13 15.48
C ARG A 4 -11.59 -4.63 14.53
N ASP A 5 -10.31 -4.73 14.90
CA ASP A 5 -9.20 -4.23 14.07
C ASP A 5 -8.87 -5.15 12.89
N ARG A 6 -9.22 -6.44 12.95
CA ARG A 6 -8.93 -7.40 11.86
C ARG A 6 -9.75 -7.15 10.60
N ALA A 7 -10.91 -6.49 10.72
CA ALA A 7 -11.81 -6.22 9.59
C ALA A 7 -11.45 -4.94 8.82
N ALA A 8 -10.81 -3.95 9.46
CA ALA A 8 -10.47 -2.68 8.80
C ALA A 8 -9.34 -2.81 7.77
N LEU A 9 -8.42 -3.76 7.99
CA LEU A 9 -7.24 -4.01 7.17
C LEU A 9 -7.50 -4.56 5.75
N PRO A 10 -8.31 -5.61 5.57
CA PRO A 10 -8.68 -6.07 4.23
C PRO A 10 -9.51 -5.02 3.49
N VAL A 11 -10.27 -4.19 4.21
CA VAL A 11 -11.05 -3.08 3.62
C VAL A 11 -10.12 -1.99 3.10
N VAL A 12 -9.10 -1.56 3.86
CA VAL A 12 -8.13 -0.55 3.38
C VAL A 12 -7.33 -1.09 2.19
N GLY A 13 -6.90 -2.37 2.25
CA GLY A 13 -6.24 -3.03 1.12
C GLY A 13 -7.15 -3.10 -0.13
N ALA A 14 -8.41 -3.51 0.03
CA ALA A 14 -9.39 -3.58 -1.05
C ALA A 14 -9.75 -2.21 -1.62
N VAL A 15 -9.83 -1.17 -0.77
CA VAL A 15 -10.07 0.21 -1.20
C VAL A 15 -8.88 0.74 -2.00
N CYS A 16 -7.64 0.53 -1.52
CA CYS A 16 -6.45 0.94 -2.27
C CYS A 16 -6.33 0.20 -3.61
N VAL A 17 -6.58 -1.11 -3.65
CA VAL A 17 -6.54 -1.93 -4.87
C VAL A 17 -7.67 -1.53 -5.83
N GLY A 18 -8.89 -1.34 -5.34
CA GLY A 18 -10.03 -0.90 -6.14
C GLY A 18 -9.80 0.49 -6.76
N LEU A 19 -9.27 1.42 -5.98
CA LEU A 19 -8.93 2.76 -6.46
C LEU A 19 -7.80 2.74 -7.50
N LEU A 20 -6.76 1.92 -7.29
CA LEU A 20 -5.68 1.75 -8.27
C LEU A 20 -6.17 1.08 -9.56
N ALA A 21 -7.01 0.06 -9.44
CA ALA A 21 -7.58 -0.66 -10.58
C ALA A 21 -8.47 0.26 -11.42
N VAL A 22 -9.33 1.06 -10.79
CA VAL A 22 -10.15 2.07 -11.48
C VAL A 22 -9.28 3.12 -12.19
N GLY A 23 -8.20 3.56 -11.57
CA GLY A 23 -7.27 4.53 -12.17
C GLY A 23 -6.43 3.97 -13.34
N LEU A 24 -6.09 2.68 -13.32
CA LEU A 24 -5.30 2.01 -14.36
C LEU A 24 -6.14 1.45 -15.52
N SER A 25 -7.42 1.16 -15.29
CA SER A 25 -8.32 0.55 -16.30
C SER A 25 -9.10 1.58 -17.12
N THR A 26 -8.92 2.88 -16.88
CA THR A 26 -9.40 3.94 -17.78
C THR A 26 -8.33 4.26 -18.83
N PRO A 27 -8.38 3.69 -20.06
CA PRO A 27 -7.48 4.05 -21.15
C PRO A 27 -7.59 5.52 -21.57
N GLU A 28 -8.55 6.27 -21.03
CA GLU A 28 -8.74 7.70 -21.24
C GLU A 28 -7.97 8.61 -20.27
N ALA A 29 -7.23 8.09 -19.28
CA ALA A 29 -6.46 8.94 -18.35
C ALA A 29 -5.37 9.78 -19.04
N ALA A 30 -4.95 9.40 -20.25
CA ALA A 30 -4.05 10.19 -21.12
C ALA A 30 -4.78 11.28 -21.94
N ALA A 31 -6.10 11.21 -22.08
CA ALA A 31 -6.93 12.13 -22.86
C ALA A 31 -7.76 13.11 -22.00
N VAL A 32 -7.86 12.87 -20.68
CA VAL A 32 -8.59 13.74 -19.75
C VAL A 32 -7.66 14.84 -19.21
N PRO A 33 -7.98 16.14 -19.38
CA PRO A 33 -7.14 17.26 -18.93
C PRO A 33 -6.88 17.31 -17.41
N ASN A 34 -7.44 16.38 -16.63
CA ASN A 34 -7.32 16.27 -15.18
C ASN A 34 -6.88 14.86 -14.68
N GLY A 35 -6.48 13.93 -15.56
CA GLY A 35 -6.10 12.57 -15.15
C GLY A 35 -4.86 12.52 -14.24
N ALA A 36 -3.84 13.33 -14.56
CA ALA A 36 -2.61 13.41 -13.78
C ALA A 36 -2.77 13.93 -12.34
N PRO A 37 -3.49 15.06 -12.08
CA PRO A 37 -3.71 15.52 -10.71
C PRO A 37 -4.61 14.58 -9.89
N LEU A 38 -5.61 13.94 -10.51
CA LEU A 38 -6.46 12.93 -9.83
C LEU A 38 -5.64 11.72 -9.37
N LEU A 39 -4.79 11.17 -10.25
CA LEU A 39 -3.92 10.06 -9.90
C LEU A 39 -2.94 10.43 -8.79
N ARG A 40 -2.36 11.63 -8.82
CA ARG A 40 -1.50 12.12 -7.73
C ARG A 40 -2.26 12.21 -6.41
N GLY A 41 -3.48 12.77 -6.41
CA GLY A 41 -4.32 12.84 -5.22
C GLY A 41 -4.63 11.46 -4.65
N LEU A 42 -4.90 10.48 -5.52
CA LEU A 42 -5.14 9.09 -5.14
C LEU A 42 -3.91 8.45 -4.49
N LEU A 43 -2.73 8.63 -5.10
CA LEU A 43 -1.47 8.13 -4.55
C LEU A 43 -1.16 8.74 -3.19
N VAL A 44 -1.42 10.04 -3.00
CA VAL A 44 -1.28 10.71 -1.69
C VAL A 44 -2.24 10.10 -0.67
N ALA A 45 -3.52 9.96 -1.02
CA ALA A 45 -4.52 9.39 -0.12
C ALA A 45 -4.15 7.97 0.31
N CYS A 46 -3.77 7.10 -0.64
CA CYS A 46 -3.30 5.75 -0.36
C CYS A 46 -2.03 5.73 0.50
N GLY A 47 -1.07 6.62 0.24
CA GLY A 47 0.15 6.76 1.02
C GLY A 47 -0.14 7.12 2.49
N VAL A 48 -1.01 8.10 2.72
CA VAL A 48 -1.43 8.53 4.06
C VAL A 48 -2.18 7.40 4.79
N LEU A 49 -3.07 6.68 4.11
CA LEU A 49 -3.78 5.55 4.70
C LEU A 49 -2.81 4.44 5.13
N LEU A 50 -1.80 4.12 4.32
CA LEU A 50 -0.77 3.14 4.67
C LEU A 50 0.06 3.56 5.89
N PHE A 51 0.35 4.86 6.05
CA PHE A 51 0.96 5.37 7.28
C PHE A 51 0.04 5.22 8.51
N GLY A 52 -1.26 5.47 8.35
CA GLY A 52 -2.25 5.22 9.39
C GLY A 52 -2.26 3.76 9.83
N VAL A 53 -2.27 2.83 8.86
CA VAL A 53 -2.17 1.39 9.09
C VAL A 53 -0.85 1.02 9.78
N ALA A 54 0.27 1.58 9.34
CA ALA A 54 1.57 1.36 9.96
C ALA A 54 1.57 1.80 11.44
N ALA A 55 0.97 2.93 11.77
CA ALA A 55 0.85 3.41 13.15
C ALA A 55 0.01 2.46 14.03
N VAL A 56 -1.09 1.91 13.49
CA VAL A 56 -1.89 0.89 14.19
C VAL A 56 -1.05 -0.37 14.46
N TYR A 57 -0.33 -0.88 13.45
CA TYR A 57 0.53 -2.05 13.64
C TYR A 57 1.71 -1.81 14.59
N ARG A 58 2.27 -0.60 14.61
CA ARG A 58 3.29 -0.22 15.62
C ARG A 58 2.73 -0.33 17.04
N ARG A 59 1.51 0.18 17.27
CA ARG A 59 0.83 0.09 18.57
C ARG A 59 0.55 -1.36 18.97
N ALA A 60 0.19 -2.21 18.00
CA ALA A 60 -0.02 -3.64 18.19
C ALA A 60 1.29 -4.48 18.28
N ARG A 61 2.48 -3.84 18.33
CA ARG A 61 3.80 -4.50 18.39
C ARG A 61 4.14 -5.41 17.20
N HIS A 62 3.46 -5.23 16.07
CA HIS A 62 3.79 -5.94 14.82
C HIS A 62 4.77 -5.11 13.98
N ALA A 63 6.05 -5.16 14.36
CA ALA A 63 7.09 -4.30 13.77
C ALA A 63 7.31 -4.54 12.27
N GLU A 64 7.29 -5.80 11.81
CA GLU A 64 7.49 -6.13 10.38
C GLU A 64 6.34 -5.61 9.50
N GLN A 65 5.10 -5.75 9.96
CA GLN A 65 3.91 -5.24 9.25
C GLN A 65 3.90 -3.71 9.22
N ALA A 66 4.22 -3.08 10.34
CA ALA A 66 4.38 -1.63 10.38
C ALA A 66 5.43 -1.12 9.39
N ALA A 67 6.58 -1.77 9.31
CA ALA A 67 7.64 -1.41 8.38
C ALA A 67 7.20 -1.60 6.92
N GLY A 68 6.55 -2.72 6.60
CA GLY A 68 6.04 -2.99 5.25
C GLY A 68 5.03 -1.94 4.77
N HIS A 69 4.05 -1.58 5.62
CA HIS A 69 3.08 -0.54 5.31
C HIS A 69 3.71 0.86 5.24
N ALA A 70 4.64 1.20 6.12
CA ALA A 70 5.32 2.51 6.08
C ALA A 70 6.15 2.67 4.81
N VAL A 71 6.95 1.65 4.44
CA VAL A 71 7.74 1.65 3.20
C VAL A 71 6.83 1.73 1.97
N ALA A 72 5.72 0.98 1.99
CA ALA A 72 4.74 1.04 0.91
C ALA A 72 4.13 2.45 0.77
N GLY A 73 3.75 3.07 1.89
CA GLY A 73 3.21 4.43 1.94
C GLY A 73 4.20 5.48 1.43
N VAL A 74 5.46 5.41 1.86
CA VAL A 74 6.54 6.30 1.36
C VAL A 74 6.69 6.17 -0.15
N GLY A 75 6.70 4.95 -0.68
CA GLY A 75 6.80 4.72 -2.12
C GLY A 75 5.69 5.42 -2.91
N LEU A 76 4.44 5.34 -2.44
CA LEU A 76 3.31 6.03 -3.08
C LEU A 76 3.41 7.56 -2.99
N LEU A 77 3.86 8.10 -1.86
CA LEU A 77 4.07 9.55 -1.71
C LEU A 77 5.19 10.06 -2.62
N VAL A 78 6.29 9.30 -2.75
CA VAL A 78 7.38 9.61 -3.69
C VAL A 78 6.87 9.58 -5.13
N ALA A 79 6.11 8.55 -5.51
CA ALA A 79 5.52 8.47 -6.84
C ALA A 79 4.58 9.65 -7.13
N ALA A 80 3.79 10.08 -6.15
CA ALA A 80 2.91 11.23 -6.28
C ALA A 80 3.67 12.55 -6.42
N ALA A 81 4.73 12.75 -5.63
CA ALA A 81 5.54 13.96 -5.60
C ALA A 81 6.34 14.18 -6.88
N VAL A 82 6.96 13.12 -7.41
CA VAL A 82 7.68 13.20 -8.69
C VAL A 82 6.69 13.35 -9.84
N GLY A 83 5.64 12.52 -9.85
CA GLY A 83 4.51 12.65 -10.76
C GLY A 83 4.73 12.26 -12.22
N THR A 84 5.95 12.35 -12.78
CA THR A 84 6.28 11.87 -14.14
C THR A 84 7.73 11.37 -14.26
N GLY A 85 8.01 10.61 -15.33
CA GLY A 85 9.37 10.20 -15.69
C GLY A 85 9.98 9.11 -14.80
N ALA A 86 11.30 8.97 -14.85
CA ALA A 86 12.04 7.89 -14.19
C ALA A 86 11.88 7.89 -12.66
N GLY A 87 11.68 9.05 -12.02
CA GLY A 87 11.53 9.15 -10.57
C GLY A 87 10.24 8.51 -10.03
N VAL A 88 9.19 8.39 -10.85
CA VAL A 88 7.96 7.68 -10.43
C VAL A 88 8.25 6.21 -10.18
N TRP A 89 9.11 5.59 -10.99
CA TRP A 89 9.49 4.18 -10.85
C TRP A 89 10.27 3.90 -9.56
N VAL A 90 11.01 4.89 -9.05
CA VAL A 90 11.65 4.79 -7.72
C VAL A 90 10.60 4.66 -6.62
N GLY A 91 9.54 5.47 -6.68
CA GLY A 91 8.40 5.38 -5.77
C GLY A 91 7.66 4.05 -5.87
N VAL A 92 7.42 3.57 -7.11
CA VAL A 92 6.81 2.26 -7.36
C VAL A 92 7.67 1.11 -6.82
N ALA A 93 8.99 1.14 -7.03
CA ALA A 93 9.91 0.13 -6.53
C ALA A 93 9.95 0.09 -4.99
N LEU A 94 9.90 1.26 -4.34
CA LEU A 94 9.73 1.38 -2.89
C LEU A 94 8.40 0.79 -2.43
N ALA A 95 7.30 1.12 -3.12
CA ALA A 95 5.98 0.60 -2.82
C ALA A 95 5.93 -0.94 -2.90
N GLY A 96 6.51 -1.49 -3.98
CA GLY A 96 6.67 -2.93 -4.18
C GLY A 96 7.54 -3.59 -3.13
N SER A 97 8.62 -2.93 -2.69
CA SER A 97 9.47 -3.44 -1.61
C SER A 97 8.72 -3.56 -0.28
N GLY A 98 7.88 -2.57 0.04
CA GLY A 98 6.97 -2.62 1.19
C GLY A 98 5.98 -3.78 1.09
N ALA A 99 5.37 -3.99 -0.08
CA ALA A 99 4.47 -5.11 -0.33
C ALA A 99 5.18 -6.48 -0.20
N ALA A 100 6.43 -6.59 -0.68
CA ALA A 100 7.22 -7.81 -0.57
C ALA A 100 7.54 -8.15 0.90
N LEU A 101 7.81 -7.15 1.74
CA LEU A 101 7.98 -7.37 3.19
C LEU A 101 6.70 -7.93 3.83
N LEU A 102 5.54 -7.37 3.48
CA LEU A 102 4.25 -7.85 3.97
C LEU A 102 3.96 -9.28 3.51
N LEU A 103 4.25 -9.60 2.25
CA LEU A 103 4.08 -10.94 1.71
C LEU A 103 4.99 -11.95 2.41
N ARG A 104 6.26 -11.59 2.67
CA ARG A 104 7.20 -12.45 3.41
C ARG A 104 6.75 -12.69 4.85
N ASP A 105 6.24 -11.67 5.54
CA ASP A 105 5.67 -11.81 6.89
C ASP A 105 4.43 -12.73 6.87
N ALA A 106 3.54 -12.57 5.90
CA ALA A 106 2.37 -13.45 5.72
C ALA A 106 2.78 -14.91 5.51
N LEU A 107 3.71 -15.18 4.58
CA LEU A 107 4.20 -16.53 4.30
C LEU A 107 4.90 -17.18 5.51
N ARG A 108 5.62 -16.40 6.32
CA ARG A 108 6.25 -16.89 7.57
C ARG A 108 5.20 -17.30 8.61
N ARG A 109 4.11 -16.52 8.72
CA ARG A 109 3.01 -16.83 9.64
C ARG A 109 2.27 -18.09 9.22
N ASP A 110 2.02 -18.26 7.92
CA ASP A 110 1.37 -19.47 7.39
C ASP A 110 2.27 -20.72 7.48
N GLY A 111 3.59 -20.55 7.30
CA GLY A 111 4.57 -21.65 7.40
C GLY A 111 4.82 -22.16 8.83
N SER A 112 4.68 -21.30 9.84
CA SER A 112 4.84 -21.68 11.26
C SER A 112 3.63 -22.42 11.85
N GLY A 113 2.54 -22.52 11.09
CA GLY A 113 1.31 -23.23 11.49
C GLY A 113 1.16 -24.67 10.97
N ARG A 114 2.13 -25.20 10.21
CA ARG A 114 2.10 -26.62 9.80
C ARG A 114 2.68 -27.49 10.93
N PRO A 115 1.89 -28.36 11.57
CA PRO A 115 2.47 -29.44 12.36
C PRO A 115 3.28 -30.30 11.39
N SER A 116 4.57 -30.50 11.68
CA SER A 116 5.35 -31.58 11.09
C SER A 116 4.67 -32.89 11.49
N ALA A 117 3.96 -33.50 10.54
CA ALA A 117 3.52 -34.89 10.64
C ALA A 117 4.72 -35.83 10.57
#